data_AF-A0A6J7CNK2-F1
#
_entry.id   AF-A0A6J7CNK2-F1
#
_cell.length_a   1.000
_cell.length_b   1.000
_cell.length_c   1.000
_cell.angle_alpha   90.00
_cell.angle_beta   90.00
_cell.angle_gamma   90.00
#
_symmetry.space_group_name_H-M   'P 1'
#
loop_
_entity.id
_entity.type
_entity.pdbx_description
1 polymer ?
#
loop_
_entity_poly.entity_id
_entity_poly.type
_entity_poly.pdbx_seq_one_letter_code
_entity_poly.pdbx_strand_id
1 'polypeptide(L)'
;MGTTVSALLRHNRQVVIAHIGDSRVYRLRGGVLEQITTDHTFVQKLVETGRITPEEALVHPRRNVLMRVLGDVAGSVDVDTAVLDTEPGDRWMLCSDGLCGYVTENAIANVLKSEPDASKAASKLINLALERGAPDNVTVVIAGVNETNMSAAAKPMLVGAASQPLIFDAVTQRLPKIASRIFFPGAVLEEEEHFETADYLDTLIAEDKRRAAKRRMRWTLYLTSALALLGVIGIYGYVWTQSQFFVGSDQDSVVIYRGVNADFGSIPLNTVVRDTNIPLTSLSQFVRTSVELTIPVLSLKQALLVVERIEYVSQSQ
;
A
#
# COMPACT_ATOMS: atom_id res chain seq x y z
N MET A 1 14.79 19.79 14.32
CA MET A 1 13.38 19.42 14.66
C MET A 1 12.48 20.47 14.02
N GLY A 2 11.31 20.10 13.49
CA GLY A 2 10.42 21.04 12.81
C GLY A 2 8.95 20.81 13.18
N THR A 3 8.15 21.87 13.10
CA THR A 3 6.70 21.89 13.37
C THR A 3 5.99 22.76 12.35
N THR A 4 4.71 22.47 12.09
CA THR A 4 3.81 23.39 11.41
C THR A 4 3.30 24.43 12.41
N VAL A 5 2.84 25.58 11.90
CA VAL A 5 2.15 26.60 12.70
C VAL A 5 1.03 27.20 11.87
N SER A 6 -0.17 27.23 12.45
CA SER A 6 -1.29 28.04 11.97
C SER A 6 -1.79 28.85 13.15
N ALA A 7 -1.83 30.18 12.99
CA ALA A 7 -2.21 31.11 14.04
C ALA A 7 -3.24 32.12 13.54
N LEU A 8 -4.15 32.51 14.45
CA LEU A 8 -5.13 33.55 14.24
C LEU A 8 -5.00 34.61 15.34
N LEU A 9 -4.94 35.88 14.93
CA LEU A 9 -5.01 37.03 15.81
C LEU A 9 -6.20 37.90 15.39
N ARG A 10 -7.20 38.02 16.25
CA ARG A 10 -8.34 38.92 16.01
C ARG A 10 -8.04 40.30 16.58
N HIS A 11 -8.12 41.32 15.75
CA HIS A 11 -8.09 42.73 16.13
C HIS A 11 -9.32 43.44 15.57
N ASN A 12 -10.23 43.88 16.44
CA ASN A 12 -11.51 44.51 16.04
C ASN A 12 -12.31 43.65 15.04
N ARG A 13 -12.51 44.13 13.82
CA ARG A 13 -13.22 43.44 12.73
C ARG A 13 -12.27 42.76 11.75
N GLN A 14 -11.01 42.57 12.13
CA GLN A 14 -10.01 41.91 11.29
C GLN A 14 -9.44 40.70 12.01
N VAL A 15 -9.08 39.71 11.21
CA VAL A 15 -8.31 38.54 11.62
C VAL A 15 -7.03 38.53 10.82
N VAL A 16 -5.91 38.51 11.54
CA VAL A 16 -4.58 38.31 10.99
C VAL A 16 -4.25 36.83 11.11
N ILE A 17 -3.78 36.25 10.02
CA ILE A 17 -3.42 34.85 9.90
C ILE A 17 -1.91 34.77 9.73
N ALA A 18 -1.28 33.81 10.39
CA ALA A 18 0.09 33.41 10.10
C ALA A 18 0.12 31.89 9.91
N HIS A 19 0.71 31.42 8.82
CA HIS A 19 0.65 30.02 8.42
C HIS A 19 1.98 29.51 7.83
N ILE A 20 2.38 28.33 8.28
CA ILE A 20 3.46 27.54 7.69
C ILE A 20 3.19 26.05 7.90
N GLY A 21 3.16 25.29 6.80
CA GLY A 21 3.00 23.83 6.82
C GLY A 21 1.73 23.40 6.09
N ASP A 22 1.12 22.31 6.53
CA ASP A 22 -0.09 21.72 5.93
C ASP A 22 -1.30 21.72 6.88
N SER A 23 -1.18 22.35 8.04
CA SER A 23 -2.32 22.63 8.93
C SER A 23 -3.16 23.74 8.34
N ARG A 24 -4.49 23.62 8.34
CA ARG A 24 -5.35 24.54 7.56
C ARG A 24 -6.14 25.49 8.43
N VAL A 25 -6.43 26.66 7.88
CA VAL A 25 -7.38 27.62 8.42
C VAL A 25 -8.57 27.72 7.48
N TYR A 26 -9.77 27.58 8.04
CA TYR A 26 -11.04 27.70 7.35
C TYR A 26 -11.88 28.84 7.93
N ARG A 27 -12.71 29.45 7.07
CA ARG A 27 -13.77 30.39 7.45
C ARG A 27 -15.11 29.85 6.98
N LEU A 28 -16.07 29.78 7.89
CA LEU A 28 -17.48 29.58 7.57
C LEU A 28 -18.21 30.94 7.67
N ARG A 29 -18.68 31.46 6.53
CA ARG A 29 -19.49 32.68 6.44
C ARG A 29 -20.71 32.42 5.58
N GLY A 30 -21.89 32.83 6.05
CA GLY A 30 -23.14 32.66 5.29
C GLY A 30 -23.42 31.20 4.89
N GLY A 31 -22.93 30.23 5.66
CA GLY A 31 -23.06 28.81 5.35
C GLY A 31 -22.11 28.29 4.26
N VAL A 32 -21.13 29.07 3.81
CA VAL A 32 -20.07 28.62 2.88
C VAL A 32 -18.78 28.45 3.66
N LEU A 33 -18.19 27.26 3.58
CA LEU A 33 -16.88 26.96 4.16
C LEU A 33 -15.82 27.23 3.10
N GLU A 34 -14.84 28.06 3.42
CA GLU A 34 -13.76 28.45 2.54
C GLU A 34 -12.41 28.14 3.22
N GLN A 35 -11.52 27.47 2.50
CA GLN A 35 -10.14 27.30 2.92
C GLN A 35 -9.37 28.60 2.66
N ILE A 36 -8.73 29.13 3.70
CA ILE A 36 -8.04 30.43 3.63
C ILE A 36 -6.54 30.26 3.40
N THR A 37 -5.95 29.22 3.98
CA THR A 37 -4.52 28.92 3.84
C THR A 37 -4.25 27.99 2.66
N THR A 38 -3.07 28.07 2.07
CA THR A 38 -2.60 27.12 1.06
C THR A 38 -1.55 26.21 1.66
N ASP A 39 -1.70 24.90 1.50
CA ASP A 39 -0.78 23.94 2.11
C ASP A 39 0.64 24.07 1.54
N HIS A 40 1.64 24.18 2.39
CA HIS A 40 3.05 24.15 1.99
C HIS A 40 3.53 22.70 1.79
N THR A 41 2.87 21.95 0.93
CA THR A 41 3.20 20.56 0.59
C THR A 41 3.72 20.45 -0.85
N PHE A 42 4.48 19.38 -1.10
CA PHE A 42 5.01 19.06 -2.42
C PHE A 42 3.89 18.92 -3.47
N VAL A 43 2.80 18.25 -3.08
CA VAL A 43 1.66 18.03 -3.99
C VAL A 43 0.90 19.31 -4.29
N GLN A 44 0.75 20.21 -3.31
CA GLN A 44 0.14 21.51 -3.54
C GLN A 44 0.95 22.31 -4.56
N LYS A 45 2.29 22.26 -4.48
CA LYS A 45 3.14 22.93 -5.48
C LYS A 45 2.98 22.36 -6.88
N LEU A 46 2.79 21.05 -7.01
CA LEU A 46 2.51 20.40 -8.29
C LEU A 46 1.15 20.82 -8.85
N VAL A 47 0.14 21.00 -8.01
CA VAL A 47 -1.18 21.52 -8.41
C VAL A 47 -1.06 22.96 -8.91
N GLU A 48 -0.40 23.85 -8.16
CA GLU A 48 -0.18 25.24 -8.53
C GLU A 48 0.56 25.41 -9.87
N THR A 49 1.52 24.52 -10.15
CA THR A 49 2.30 24.52 -11.40
C THR A 49 1.60 23.78 -12.54
N GLY A 50 0.38 23.29 -12.33
CA GLY A 50 -0.41 22.57 -13.33
C GLY A 50 0.17 21.21 -13.74
N ARG A 51 1.00 20.60 -12.88
CA ARG A 51 1.65 19.31 -13.13
C ARG A 51 0.74 18.13 -12.79
N ILE A 52 -0.15 18.30 -11.82
CA ILE A 52 -1.17 17.34 -11.40
C ILE A 52 -2.48 18.06 -11.11
N THR A 53 -3.60 17.35 -11.12
CA THR A 53 -4.89 17.91 -10.69
C THR A 53 -5.05 17.86 -9.15
N PRO A 54 -5.95 18.66 -8.56
CA PRO A 54 -6.26 18.58 -7.12
C PRO A 54 -6.70 17.18 -6.68
N GLU A 55 -7.41 16.44 -7.54
CA GLU A 55 -7.87 15.08 -7.27
C GLU A 55 -6.70 14.09 -7.25
N GLU A 56 -5.73 14.25 -8.15
CA GLU A 56 -4.51 13.43 -8.19
C GLU A 56 -3.62 13.68 -6.96
N ALA A 57 -3.60 14.91 -6.44
CA ALA A 57 -2.84 15.27 -5.24
C ALA A 57 -3.27 14.46 -4.00
N LEU A 58 -4.57 14.17 -3.85
CA LEU A 58 -5.12 13.43 -2.70
C LEU A 58 -4.59 11.99 -2.60
N VAL A 59 -4.32 11.35 -3.72
CA VAL A 59 -3.84 9.95 -3.79
C VAL A 59 -2.34 9.84 -4.06
N HIS A 60 -1.63 10.97 -4.10
CA HIS A 60 -0.23 10.99 -4.46
C HIS A 60 0.65 10.31 -3.38
N PRO A 61 1.65 9.50 -3.76
CA PRO A 61 2.52 8.79 -2.80
C PRO A 61 3.29 9.71 -1.83
N ARG A 62 3.55 10.95 -2.25
CA ARG A 62 4.28 11.98 -1.49
C ARG A 62 3.36 13.10 -0.98
N ARG A 63 2.07 12.84 -0.75
CA ARG A 63 1.11 13.88 -0.33
C ARG A 63 1.46 14.53 1.02
N ASN A 64 2.13 13.80 1.90
CA ASN A 64 2.55 14.28 3.23
C ASN A 64 3.96 14.92 3.23
N VAL A 65 4.58 15.16 2.06
CA VAL A 65 5.91 15.77 2.01
C VAL A 65 5.75 17.28 2.14
N LEU A 66 6.14 17.81 3.29
CA LEU A 66 6.16 19.24 3.59
C LEU A 66 7.31 19.94 2.85
N MET A 67 7.04 21.15 2.38
CA MET A 67 8.00 22.03 1.72
C MET A 67 8.51 23.14 2.64
N ARG A 68 7.67 23.60 3.59
CA ARG A 68 8.01 24.65 4.56
C ARG A 68 7.58 24.21 5.95
N VAL A 69 8.48 24.31 6.92
CA VAL A 69 8.23 24.02 8.35
C VAL A 69 8.97 25.02 9.22
N LEU A 70 8.43 25.29 10.41
CA LEU A 70 9.11 26.09 11.43
C LEU A 70 10.08 25.18 12.20
N GLY A 71 11.36 25.53 12.24
CA GLY A 71 12.33 24.70 12.94
C GLY A 71 13.74 25.26 12.89
N ASP A 72 14.68 24.44 13.35
CA ASP A 72 16.10 24.78 13.45
C ASP A 72 16.81 24.57 12.10
N VAL A 73 16.29 25.22 11.06
CA VAL A 73 16.85 25.22 9.70
C VAL A 73 17.54 26.57 9.50
N ALA A 74 18.77 26.57 8.98
CA ALA A 74 19.52 27.82 8.79
C ALA A 74 18.86 28.66 7.68
N GLY A 75 18.23 29.78 8.05
CA GLY A 75 17.62 30.70 7.10
C GLY A 75 16.46 31.51 7.68
N SER A 76 15.99 32.51 6.94
CA SER A 76 14.73 33.18 7.24
C SER A 76 13.57 32.28 6.85
N VAL A 77 12.76 31.87 7.83
CA VAL A 77 11.51 31.16 7.58
C VAL A 77 10.51 32.14 6.99
N ASP A 78 10.12 31.95 5.73
CA ASP A 78 9.00 32.69 5.16
C ASP A 78 7.70 32.16 5.78
N VAL A 79 6.82 33.05 6.23
CA VAL A 79 5.53 32.70 6.85
C VAL A 79 4.44 33.43 6.09
N ASP A 80 3.46 32.67 5.63
CA ASP A 80 2.34 33.24 4.90
C ASP A 80 1.46 34.01 5.87
N THR A 81 1.26 35.30 5.60
CA THR A 81 0.41 36.17 6.40
C THR A 81 -0.71 36.74 5.57
N ALA A 82 -1.90 36.80 6.17
CA ALA A 82 -3.08 37.38 5.54
C ALA A 82 -3.86 38.22 6.55
N VAL A 83 -4.45 39.32 6.08
CA VAL A 83 -5.37 40.15 6.88
C VAL A 83 -6.72 40.11 6.20
N LEU A 84 -7.72 39.62 6.93
CA LEU A 84 -9.08 39.43 6.41
C LEU A 84 -10.10 40.08 7.33
N ASP A 85 -11.13 40.66 6.74
CA ASP A 85 -12.28 41.17 7.50
C ASP A 85 -13.10 40.01 8.06
N THR A 86 -13.60 40.20 9.28
CA THR A 86 -14.49 39.27 9.97
C THR A 86 -15.77 39.97 10.43
N GLU A 87 -16.86 39.22 10.34
CA GLU A 87 -18.22 39.68 10.63
C GLU A 87 -18.82 38.84 11.77
N PRO A 88 -19.72 39.42 12.58
CA PRO A 88 -20.50 38.64 13.53
C PRO A 88 -21.20 37.46 12.84
N GLY A 89 -21.12 36.28 13.45
CA GLY A 89 -21.62 35.03 12.89
C GLY A 89 -20.58 34.24 12.07
N ASP A 90 -19.43 34.83 11.74
CA ASP A 90 -18.31 34.06 11.18
C ASP A 90 -17.84 32.99 12.18
N ARG A 91 -17.48 31.83 11.64
CA ARG A 91 -16.75 30.80 12.40
C ARG A 91 -15.42 30.51 11.73
N TRP A 92 -14.35 30.70 12.47
CA TRP A 92 -13.02 30.32 12.07
C TRP A 92 -12.68 28.95 12.64
N MET A 93 -11.97 28.14 11.87
CA MET A 93 -11.50 26.84 12.31
C MET A 93 -10.04 26.66 11.91
N LEU A 94 -9.21 26.21 12.85
CA LEU A 94 -7.87 25.68 12.57
C LEU A 94 -7.92 24.17 12.73
N CYS A 95 -7.26 23.45 11.83
CA CYS A 95 -7.12 22.00 11.91
C CYS A 95 -5.70 21.55 11.59
N SER A 96 -5.25 20.46 12.21
CA SER A 96 -4.14 19.67 11.69
C SER A 96 -4.57 18.85 10.47
N ASP A 97 -3.58 18.37 9.71
CA ASP A 97 -3.74 17.40 8.62
C ASP A 97 -4.42 16.09 9.09
N GLY A 98 -4.28 15.71 10.36
CA GLY A 98 -5.00 14.61 10.99
C GLY A 98 -6.53 14.73 10.90
N LEU A 99 -7.09 15.95 10.88
CA LEU A 99 -8.51 16.15 10.53
C LEU A 99 -8.68 16.27 9.02
N CYS A 100 -8.00 17.23 8.42
CA CYS A 100 -8.32 17.74 7.09
C CYS A 100 -7.86 16.80 5.94
N GLY A 101 -7.00 15.83 6.24
CA GLY A 101 -6.66 14.71 5.35
C GLY A 101 -7.64 13.55 5.37
N TYR A 102 -8.56 13.48 6.35
CA TYR A 102 -9.48 12.34 6.55
C TYR A 102 -10.96 12.74 6.54
N VAL A 103 -11.27 14.01 6.82
CA VAL A 103 -12.63 14.54 6.82
C VAL A 103 -12.78 15.52 5.68
N THR A 104 -13.74 15.26 4.78
CA THR A 104 -14.00 16.12 3.62
C THR A 104 -14.55 17.49 4.03
N GLU A 105 -14.27 18.51 3.23
CA GLU A 105 -14.73 19.88 3.49
C GLU A 105 -16.26 19.98 3.62
N ASN A 106 -17.00 19.21 2.82
CA ASN A 106 -18.46 19.13 2.94
C ASN A 106 -18.91 18.59 4.30
N ALA A 107 -18.22 17.57 4.82
CA ALA A 107 -18.52 17.02 6.14
C ALA A 107 -18.17 18.03 7.25
N ILE A 108 -17.03 18.72 7.13
CA ILE A 108 -16.62 19.80 8.04
C ILE A 108 -17.69 20.90 8.05
N ALA A 109 -18.09 21.39 6.87
CA ALA A 109 -19.08 22.44 6.71
C ALA A 109 -20.43 22.05 7.33
N ASN A 110 -20.87 20.81 7.16
CA ASN A 110 -22.11 20.32 7.75
C ASN A 110 -22.06 20.29 9.29
N VAL A 111 -20.95 19.84 9.87
CA VAL A 111 -20.78 19.86 11.34
C VAL A 111 -20.78 21.29 11.85
N LEU A 112 -20.02 22.19 11.23
CA LEU A 112 -19.96 23.60 11.62
C LEU A 112 -21.28 24.36 11.37
N LYS A 113 -22.17 23.90 10.50
CA LYS A 113 -23.52 24.47 10.36
C LYS A 113 -24.52 23.92 11.37
N SER A 114 -24.46 22.62 11.62
CA SER A 114 -25.44 21.91 12.46
C SER A 114 -25.22 22.10 13.96
N GLU A 115 -23.98 22.34 14.39
CA GLU A 115 -23.64 22.41 15.81
C GLU A 115 -23.12 23.81 16.18
N PRO A 116 -23.96 24.69 16.76
CA PRO A 116 -23.56 26.06 17.09
C PRO A 116 -22.54 26.13 18.24
N ASP A 117 -22.54 25.14 19.14
CA ASP A 117 -21.56 25.06 20.23
C ASP A 117 -20.19 24.65 19.68
N ALA A 118 -19.16 25.48 19.90
CA ALA A 118 -17.82 25.24 19.38
C ALA A 118 -17.16 23.98 19.99
N SER A 119 -17.42 23.68 21.25
CA SER A 119 -16.83 22.52 21.93
C SER A 119 -17.44 21.21 21.43
N LYS A 120 -18.77 21.19 21.27
CA LYS A 120 -19.47 20.04 20.68
C LYS A 120 -19.10 19.84 19.21
N ALA A 121 -18.99 20.91 18.44
CA ALA A 121 -18.56 20.84 17.05
C ALA A 121 -17.13 20.27 16.92
N ALA A 122 -16.19 20.76 17.74
CA ALA A 122 -14.83 20.24 17.76
C ALA A 122 -14.78 18.75 18.14
N SER A 123 -15.51 18.36 19.18
CA SER A 123 -15.60 16.95 19.62
C SER A 123 -16.17 16.05 18.52
N LYS A 124 -17.21 16.51 17.82
CA LYS A 124 -17.84 15.78 16.71
C LYS A 124 -16.89 15.64 15.51
N LEU A 125 -16.11 16.67 15.18
CA LEU A 125 -15.10 16.61 14.14
C LEU A 125 -13.97 15.64 14.48
N ILE A 126 -13.50 15.65 15.73
CA ILE A 126 -12.48 14.72 16.20
C ILE A 126 -12.99 13.27 16.09
N ASN A 127 -14.19 12.98 16.61
CA ASN A 127 -14.77 11.64 16.51
C ASN A 127 -14.92 11.19 15.06
N LEU A 128 -15.36 12.09 14.19
CA LEU A 128 -15.52 11.81 12.77
C LEU A 128 -14.18 11.51 12.06
N ALA A 129 -13.08 12.13 12.48
CA ALA A 129 -11.74 11.81 11.98
C ALA A 129 -11.28 10.43 12.47
N LEU A 130 -11.50 10.13 13.76
CA LEU A 130 -11.16 8.84 14.36
C LEU A 130 -11.94 7.68 13.73
N GLU A 131 -13.24 7.86 13.49
CA GLU A 131 -14.09 6.88 12.80
C GLU A 131 -13.62 6.56 11.38
N ARG A 132 -12.95 7.52 10.72
CA ARG A 132 -12.35 7.35 9.39
C ARG A 132 -10.93 6.79 9.41
N GLY A 133 -10.43 6.41 10.60
CA GLY A 133 -9.13 5.79 10.76
C GLY A 133 -7.97 6.77 10.57
N ALA A 134 -8.11 8.02 11.01
CA ALA A 134 -7.00 8.96 11.07
C ALA A 134 -5.83 8.33 11.87
N PRO A 135 -4.66 8.09 11.25
CA PRO A 135 -3.52 7.43 11.88
C PRO A 135 -2.68 8.40 12.73
N ASP A 136 -3.02 9.70 12.69
CA ASP A 136 -2.24 10.77 13.28
C ASP A 136 -3.06 11.59 14.29
N ASN A 137 -2.38 12.49 15.00
CA ASN A 137 -2.96 13.38 15.98
C ASN A 137 -3.94 14.36 15.33
N VAL A 138 -5.16 14.38 15.85
CA VAL A 138 -6.22 15.25 15.38
C VAL A 138 -6.32 16.44 16.32
N THR A 139 -6.00 17.65 15.83
CA THR A 139 -6.14 18.90 16.57
C THR A 139 -7.11 19.81 15.84
N VAL A 140 -8.08 20.38 16.58
CA VAL A 140 -9.10 21.27 16.03
C VAL A 140 -9.32 22.43 17.00
N VAL A 141 -9.31 23.66 16.48
CA VAL A 141 -9.66 24.87 17.23
C VAL A 141 -10.76 25.59 16.48
N ILE A 142 -11.86 25.93 17.14
CA ILE A 142 -12.99 26.65 16.55
C ILE A 142 -13.20 27.95 17.31
N ALA A 143 -13.22 29.07 16.59
CA ALA A 143 -13.48 30.40 17.13
C ALA A 143 -14.69 31.03 16.44
N GLY A 144 -15.75 31.29 17.20
CA GLY A 144 -16.91 32.05 16.73
C GLY A 144 -16.70 33.55 16.92
N VAL A 145 -17.18 34.35 15.98
CA VAL A 145 -17.12 35.82 16.06
C VAL A 145 -18.49 36.35 16.50
N ASN A 146 -18.51 36.97 17.67
CA ASN A 146 -19.71 37.60 18.23
C ASN A 146 -19.70 39.13 17.97
N GLU A 147 -20.85 39.78 18.13
CA GLU A 147 -21.00 41.22 17.96
C GLU A 147 -20.16 42.06 18.95
N THR A 148 -19.74 41.46 20.07
CA THR A 148 -19.01 42.16 21.12
C THR A 148 -17.56 42.44 20.69
N ASN A 149 -17.21 43.74 20.61
CA ASN A 149 -15.85 44.20 20.32
C ASN A 149 -14.88 44.04 21.50
N MET A 150 -15.38 43.79 22.71
CA MET A 150 -14.57 43.50 23.88
C MET A 150 -14.42 41.98 24.06
N SER A 151 -13.25 41.47 23.69
CA SER A 151 -12.75 40.26 24.33
C SER A 151 -12.13 40.71 25.66
N ALA A 152 -12.70 40.33 26.79
CA ALA A 152 -11.93 40.38 28.04
C ALA A 152 -10.62 39.65 27.76
N ALA A 153 -9.47 40.22 28.12
CA ALA A 153 -8.18 39.58 27.90
C ALA A 153 -8.20 38.21 28.60
N ALA A 154 -8.55 37.17 27.85
CA ALA A 154 -8.67 35.85 28.39
C ALA A 154 -7.27 35.44 28.81
N LYS A 155 -7.14 34.92 30.03
CA LYS A 155 -5.88 34.34 30.49
C LYS A 155 -5.45 33.31 29.43
N PRO A 156 -4.20 33.34 28.94
CA PRO A 156 -3.73 32.35 27.98
C PRO A 156 -3.98 30.95 28.52
N MET A 157 -4.64 30.11 27.71
CA MET A 157 -4.91 28.71 28.04
C MET A 157 -4.10 27.83 27.09
N LEU A 158 -3.24 26.98 27.64
CA LEU A 158 -2.67 25.87 26.90
C LEU A 158 -3.65 24.69 26.95
N VAL A 159 -3.85 24.04 25.82
CA VAL A 159 -4.79 22.92 25.66
C VAL A 159 -4.15 21.78 24.88
N GLY A 160 -4.78 20.60 24.90
CA GLY A 160 -4.34 19.43 24.15
C GLY A 160 -2.95 18.95 24.58
N ALA A 161 -2.15 18.48 23.63
CA ALA A 161 -0.80 17.98 23.88
C ALA A 161 0.12 19.02 24.54
N ALA A 162 -0.05 20.31 24.22
CA ALA A 162 0.75 21.39 24.81
C ALA A 162 0.46 21.63 26.29
N SER A 163 -0.70 21.19 26.79
CA SER A 163 -1.03 21.30 28.22
C SER A 163 -0.41 20.20 29.09
N GLN A 164 0.12 19.15 28.46
CA GLN A 164 0.78 18.06 29.19
C GLN A 164 2.25 18.46 29.47
N PRO A 165 2.79 18.10 30.65
CA PRO A 165 4.19 18.34 30.94
C PRO A 165 5.06 17.60 29.91
N LEU A 166 6.04 18.30 29.33
CA LEU A 166 7.01 17.72 28.41
C LEU A 166 7.85 16.70 29.18
N ILE A 167 7.49 15.42 29.10
CA ILE A 167 8.36 14.34 29.55
C ILE A 167 9.36 14.11 28.41
N PHE A 168 10.49 14.81 28.50
CA PHE A 168 11.66 14.42 27.73
C PHE A 168 12.17 13.12 28.37
N ASP A 169 11.70 11.98 27.87
CA ASP A 169 12.48 10.75 28.06
C ASP A 169 13.87 11.08 27.53
N ALA A 170 14.85 11.05 28.43
CA ALA A 170 16.23 11.34 28.10
C ALA A 170 16.54 10.53 26.85
N VAL A 171 16.81 11.27 25.76
CA VAL A 171 17.18 10.76 24.45
C VAL A 171 18.02 9.51 24.69
N THR A 172 17.51 8.35 24.29
CA THR A 172 18.38 7.18 24.11
C THR A 172 19.49 7.68 23.21
N GLN A 173 20.66 7.91 23.80
CA GLN A 173 21.84 8.33 23.07
C GLN A 173 21.96 7.36 21.92
N ARG A 174 21.64 7.82 20.69
CA ARG A 174 21.84 7.03 19.49
C ARG A 174 23.30 6.61 19.56
N LEU A 175 23.53 5.31 19.74
CA LEU A 175 24.85 4.71 19.79
C LEU A 175 25.71 5.32 18.67
N PRO A 176 26.95 5.73 18.96
CA PRO A 176 27.78 6.39 17.98
C PRO A 176 27.92 5.48 16.76
N LYS A 177 27.62 6.02 15.57
CA LYS A 177 27.69 5.36 14.24
C LYS A 177 29.13 5.01 13.83
N ILE A 178 29.91 4.41 14.72
CA ILE A 178 31.26 3.93 14.42
C ILE A 178 31.18 2.58 13.68
N ALA A 179 30.14 1.78 13.93
CA ALA A 179 29.96 0.49 13.26
C ALA A 179 29.62 0.59 11.76
N SER A 180 29.07 1.72 11.28
CA SER A 180 28.69 1.86 9.86
C SER A 180 29.81 2.32 8.93
N ARG A 181 30.97 2.75 9.48
CA ARG A 181 32.12 3.17 8.65
C ARG A 181 32.95 2.02 8.08
N ILE A 182 32.82 0.81 8.64
CA ILE A 182 33.58 -0.36 8.17
C ILE A 182 32.95 -0.99 6.92
N PHE A 183 31.63 -0.81 6.71
CA PHE A 183 30.91 -1.49 5.62
C PHE A 183 30.68 -0.64 4.36
N PHE A 184 30.92 0.68 4.39
CA PHE A 184 30.72 1.56 3.23
C PHE A 184 31.77 2.68 3.15
N PRO A 185 32.93 2.46 2.51
CA PRO A 185 33.87 3.53 2.24
C PRO A 185 33.32 4.36 1.08
N GLY A 186 32.86 5.58 1.34
CA GLY A 186 32.49 6.54 0.29
C GLY A 186 31.24 7.39 0.54
N ALA A 187 30.48 7.18 1.61
CA ALA A 187 29.35 8.06 1.92
C ALA A 187 29.83 9.30 2.69
N VAL A 188 30.47 10.23 1.98
CA VAL A 188 30.43 11.64 2.36
C VAL A 188 29.01 12.10 2.01
N LEU A 189 28.13 12.17 3.00
CA LEU A 189 26.91 12.94 2.87
C LEU A 189 27.28 14.37 3.22
N GLU A 190 27.65 15.15 2.20
CA GLU A 190 27.49 16.59 2.26
C GLU A 190 25.98 16.85 2.44
N GLU A 191 25.60 17.28 3.63
CA GLU A 191 24.31 17.92 3.86
C GLU A 191 24.36 19.28 3.16
N GLU A 192 24.13 19.31 1.85
CA GLU A 192 23.81 20.55 1.15
C GLU A 192 22.32 20.86 1.37
N GLU A 193 22.09 21.74 2.35
CA GLU A 193 20.84 22.47 2.55
C GLU A 193 20.55 23.33 1.31
N HIS A 194 19.72 22.85 0.39
CA HIS A 194 19.12 23.67 -0.66
C HIS A 194 17.71 23.18 -0.97
N PHE A 195 16.74 23.76 -0.28
CA PHE A 195 15.33 23.49 -0.47
C PHE A 195 14.66 24.67 -1.16
N GLU A 196 15.06 25.06 -2.38
CA GLU A 196 14.33 26.11 -3.11
C GLU A 196 14.57 26.30 -4.62
N THR A 197 15.09 25.33 -5.38
CA THR A 197 15.24 25.49 -6.83
C THR A 197 14.37 24.52 -7.64
N ALA A 198 13.82 25.00 -8.76
CA ALA A 198 13.13 24.18 -9.77
C ALA A 198 14.00 22.99 -10.24
N ASP A 199 15.32 23.14 -10.16
CA ASP A 199 16.32 22.11 -10.47
C ASP A 199 16.33 20.96 -9.44
N TYR A 200 16.09 21.24 -8.15
CA TYR A 200 15.94 20.21 -7.11
C TYR A 200 14.65 19.39 -7.32
N LEU A 201 13.58 20.05 -7.78
CA LEU A 201 12.32 19.39 -8.13
C LEU A 201 12.52 18.42 -9.31
N ASP A 202 13.23 18.84 -10.35
CA ASP A 202 13.52 18.00 -11.51
C ASP A 202 14.43 16.81 -11.17
N THR A 203 15.43 17.00 -10.30
CA THR A 203 16.29 15.91 -9.83
C THR A 203 15.51 14.85 -9.04
N LEU A 204 14.59 15.26 -8.15
CA LEU A 204 13.73 14.34 -7.40
C LEU A 204 12.73 13.59 -8.28
N ILE A 205 12.14 14.25 -9.27
CA ILE A 205 11.22 13.61 -10.24
C ILE A 205 12.00 12.60 -11.10
N ALA A 206 13.22 12.95 -11.53
CA ALA A 206 14.10 12.03 -12.24
C ALA A 206 14.46 10.82 -11.37
N GLU A 207 14.68 11.02 -10.07
CA GLU A 207 14.96 9.93 -9.14
C GLU A 207 13.77 8.97 -8.96
N ASP A 208 12.54 9.49 -8.88
CA ASP A 208 11.34 8.65 -8.78
C ASP A 208 11.06 7.88 -10.08
N LYS A 209 11.27 8.50 -11.25
CA LYS A 209 11.19 7.80 -12.54
C LYS A 209 12.22 6.65 -12.60
N ARG A 210 13.44 6.87 -12.10
CA ARG A 210 14.48 5.82 -12.01
C ARG A 210 14.09 4.70 -11.04
N ARG A 211 13.51 5.03 -9.87
CA ARG A 211 13.05 4.04 -8.89
C ARG A 211 11.88 3.22 -9.43
N ALA A 212 10.93 3.84 -10.11
CA ALA A 212 9.80 3.17 -10.76
C ALA A 212 10.28 2.23 -11.89
N ALA A 213 11.22 2.68 -12.71
CA ALA A 213 11.85 1.85 -13.75
C ALA A 213 12.57 0.63 -13.16
N LYS A 214 13.35 0.80 -12.08
CA LYS A 214 14.00 -0.30 -11.37
C LYS A 214 13.00 -1.30 -10.77
N ARG A 215 11.87 -0.83 -10.22
CA ARG A 215 10.81 -1.73 -9.73
C ARG A 215 10.19 -2.52 -10.87
N ARG A 216 9.84 -1.88 -11.99
CA ARG A 216 9.31 -2.58 -13.18
C ARG A 216 10.29 -3.63 -13.69
N MET A 217 11.58 -3.30 -13.80
CA MET A 217 12.63 -4.23 -14.22
C MET A 217 12.78 -5.44 -13.27
N ARG A 218 12.71 -5.22 -11.95
CA ARG A 218 12.73 -6.30 -10.96
C ARG A 218 11.50 -7.20 -11.07
N TRP A 219 10.31 -6.62 -11.21
CA TRP A 219 9.08 -7.37 -11.41
C TRP A 219 9.09 -8.19 -12.70
N THR A 220 9.58 -7.62 -13.81
CA THR A 220 9.75 -8.38 -15.07
C THR A 220 10.74 -9.52 -14.89
N LEU A 221 11.86 -9.30 -14.18
CA LEU A 221 12.83 -10.36 -13.89
C LEU A 221 12.19 -11.48 -13.06
N TYR A 222 11.48 -11.15 -11.98
CA TYR A 222 10.77 -12.14 -11.16
C TYR A 222 9.75 -12.93 -11.98
N LEU A 223 8.94 -12.25 -12.79
CA LEU A 223 7.97 -12.90 -13.67
C LEU A 223 8.64 -13.87 -14.65
N THR A 224 9.73 -13.44 -15.30
CA THR A 224 10.49 -14.32 -16.22
C THR A 224 11.11 -15.51 -15.51
N SER A 225 11.64 -15.33 -14.29
CA SER A 225 12.19 -16.43 -13.49
C SER A 225 11.12 -17.43 -13.06
N ALA A 226 9.92 -16.95 -12.71
CA ALA A 226 8.80 -17.81 -12.34
C ALA A 226 8.30 -18.63 -13.54
N LEU A 227 8.19 -18.02 -14.71
CA LEU A 227 7.85 -18.72 -15.96
C LEU A 227 8.91 -19.76 -16.34
N ALA A 228 10.19 -19.42 -16.22
CA ALA A 228 11.28 -20.36 -16.47
C ALA A 228 11.22 -21.56 -15.50
N LEU A 229 10.97 -21.31 -14.21
CA LEU A 229 10.84 -22.37 -13.20
C LEU A 229 9.65 -23.30 -13.50
N LEU A 230 8.49 -22.74 -13.86
CA LEU A 230 7.32 -23.52 -14.28
C LEU A 230 7.63 -24.37 -15.51
N GLY A 231 8.36 -23.83 -16.48
CA GLY A 231 8.84 -24.58 -17.65
C GLY A 231 9.72 -25.76 -17.26
N VAL A 232 10.69 -25.56 -16.37
CA VAL A 232 11.56 -26.64 -15.86
C VAL A 232 10.77 -27.71 -15.12
N ILE A 233 9.81 -27.33 -14.26
CA ILE A 233 8.93 -28.26 -13.55
C ILE A 233 8.09 -29.06 -14.56
N GLY A 234 7.54 -28.41 -15.59
CA GLY A 234 6.78 -29.06 -16.65
C GLY A 234 7.61 -30.08 -17.43
N ILE A 235 8.84 -29.72 -17.83
CA ILE A 235 9.77 -30.63 -18.52
C ILE A 235 10.10 -31.83 -17.62
N TYR A 236 10.43 -31.58 -16.35
CA TYR A 236 10.75 -32.65 -15.40
C TYR A 236 9.55 -33.59 -15.20
N GLY A 237 8.34 -33.03 -15.04
CA GLY A 237 7.10 -33.79 -14.97
C GLY A 237 6.88 -34.65 -16.21
N TYR A 238 7.05 -34.08 -17.41
CA TYR A 238 6.93 -34.82 -18.67
C TYR A 238 7.92 -35.98 -18.76
N VAL A 239 9.21 -35.74 -18.50
CA VAL A 239 10.25 -36.79 -18.49
C VAL A 239 9.92 -37.89 -17.49
N TRP A 240 9.44 -37.52 -16.30
CA TRP A 240 9.02 -38.49 -15.28
C TRP A 240 7.85 -39.34 -15.77
N THR A 241 6.80 -38.76 -16.38
CA THR A 241 5.68 -39.55 -16.92
C THR A 241 6.16 -40.58 -17.95
N GLN A 242 7.10 -40.21 -18.83
CA GLN A 242 7.63 -41.09 -19.87
C GLN A 242 8.50 -42.24 -19.34
N SER A 243 8.91 -42.18 -18.07
CA SER A 243 9.66 -43.26 -17.40
C SER A 243 8.76 -44.35 -16.80
N GLN A 244 7.45 -44.07 -16.66
CA GLN A 244 6.49 -44.97 -16.03
C GLN A 244 5.85 -45.91 -17.06
N PHE A 245 5.54 -47.13 -16.62
CA PHE A 245 4.83 -48.12 -17.40
C PHE A 245 3.70 -48.70 -16.54
N PHE A 246 2.63 -49.14 -17.18
CA PHE A 246 1.59 -49.91 -16.48
C PHE A 246 0.95 -50.92 -17.42
N VAL A 247 0.41 -51.98 -16.85
CA VAL A 247 -0.42 -52.96 -17.57
C VAL A 247 -1.88 -52.61 -17.29
N GLY A 248 -2.67 -52.42 -18.33
CA GLY A 248 -4.08 -52.07 -18.25
C GLY A 248 -4.92 -52.88 -19.23
N SER A 249 -6.21 -52.58 -19.31
CA SER A 249 -7.11 -53.11 -20.33
C SER A 249 -7.34 -52.09 -21.46
N ASP A 250 -7.57 -52.59 -22.68
CA ASP A 250 -8.17 -51.82 -23.79
C ASP A 250 -9.26 -52.67 -24.42
N GLN A 251 -10.50 -52.16 -24.41
CA GLN A 251 -11.75 -52.79 -24.90
C GLN A 251 -11.95 -54.27 -24.51
N ASP A 252 -11.18 -55.20 -25.10
CA ASP A 252 -11.27 -56.65 -24.91
C ASP A 252 -9.94 -57.35 -24.55
N SER A 253 -8.79 -56.66 -24.54
CA SER A 253 -7.46 -57.28 -24.33
C SER A 253 -6.60 -56.60 -23.24
N VAL A 254 -5.57 -57.32 -22.79
CA VAL A 254 -4.53 -56.78 -21.89
C VAL A 254 -3.50 -55.99 -22.71
N VAL A 255 -3.21 -54.76 -22.30
CA VAL A 255 -2.32 -53.83 -23.02
C VAL A 255 -1.26 -53.25 -22.09
N ILE A 256 -0.05 -53.06 -22.62
CA ILE A 256 1.04 -52.37 -21.93
C ILE A 256 1.07 -50.91 -22.37
N TYR A 257 0.95 -50.01 -21.41
CA TYR A 257 1.02 -48.57 -21.60
C TYR A 257 2.35 -47.99 -21.10
N ARG A 258 2.81 -46.92 -21.75
CA ARG A 258 3.87 -46.02 -21.26
C ARG A 258 3.23 -44.71 -20.85
N GLY A 259 3.56 -44.22 -19.67
CA GLY A 259 2.97 -43.03 -19.09
C GLY A 259 2.38 -43.30 -17.72
N VAL A 260 1.58 -42.35 -17.27
CA VAL A 260 0.78 -42.47 -16.04
C VAL A 260 -0.69 -42.69 -16.40
N ASN A 261 -1.40 -43.46 -15.59
CA ASN A 261 -2.84 -43.66 -15.74
C ASN A 261 -3.62 -42.45 -15.18
N ALA A 262 -3.42 -41.29 -15.79
CA ALA A 262 -4.10 -40.05 -15.46
C ALA A 262 -4.22 -39.18 -16.71
N ASP A 263 -5.37 -38.53 -16.87
CA ASP A 263 -5.61 -37.61 -17.98
C ASP A 263 -5.45 -36.16 -17.51
N PHE A 264 -4.78 -35.34 -18.32
CA PHE A 264 -4.72 -33.90 -18.09
C PHE A 264 -5.72 -33.20 -19.02
N GLY A 265 -6.92 -32.95 -18.49
CA GLY A 265 -8.03 -32.45 -19.30
C GLY A 265 -8.42 -33.49 -20.35
N SER A 266 -8.28 -33.16 -21.63
CA SER A 266 -8.63 -34.04 -22.76
C SER A 266 -7.40 -34.74 -23.39
N ILE A 267 -6.21 -34.58 -22.81
CA ILE A 267 -4.98 -35.12 -23.35
C ILE A 267 -4.59 -36.34 -22.50
N PRO A 268 -4.58 -37.57 -23.08
CA PRO A 268 -4.10 -38.74 -22.37
C PRO A 268 -2.60 -38.61 -22.12
N LEU A 269 -2.16 -38.85 -20.88
CA LEU A 269 -0.74 -38.86 -20.52
C LEU A 269 -0.11 -40.25 -20.67
N ASN A 270 -0.80 -41.15 -21.35
CA ASN A 270 -0.35 -42.49 -21.65
C ASN A 270 -0.40 -42.78 -23.15
N THR A 271 0.40 -43.74 -23.57
CA THR A 271 0.48 -44.22 -24.94
C THR A 271 0.57 -45.75 -24.93
N VAL A 272 -0.11 -46.40 -25.85
CA VAL A 272 -0.04 -47.86 -26.00
C VAL A 272 1.33 -48.24 -26.56
N VAL A 273 2.06 -49.08 -25.81
CA VAL A 273 3.37 -49.61 -26.23
C VAL A 273 3.20 -50.94 -26.95
N ARG A 274 2.34 -51.81 -26.42
CA ARG A 274 2.13 -53.16 -26.96
C ARG A 274 0.79 -53.73 -26.54
N ASP A 275 0.02 -54.19 -27.52
CA ASP A 275 -1.14 -55.06 -27.31
C ASP A 275 -0.66 -56.51 -27.20
N THR A 276 -1.16 -57.23 -26.21
CA THR A 276 -0.77 -58.62 -25.93
C THR A 276 -1.73 -59.62 -26.56
N ASN A 277 -2.89 -59.17 -27.08
CA ASN A 277 -3.98 -60.00 -27.62
C ASN A 277 -4.52 -61.06 -26.64
N ILE A 278 -4.20 -60.96 -25.35
CA ILE A 278 -4.76 -61.84 -24.32
C ILE A 278 -6.16 -61.31 -23.99
N PRO A 279 -7.24 -62.08 -24.26
CA PRO A 279 -8.60 -61.60 -24.04
C PRO A 279 -8.92 -61.50 -22.55
N LEU A 280 -9.58 -60.42 -22.12
CA LEU A 280 -9.96 -60.23 -20.71
C LEU A 280 -10.92 -61.33 -20.21
N THR A 281 -11.67 -61.94 -21.13
CA THR A 281 -12.61 -63.03 -20.85
C THR A 281 -11.93 -64.32 -20.42
N SER A 282 -10.67 -64.56 -20.83
CA SER A 282 -9.90 -65.74 -20.39
C SER A 282 -9.27 -65.56 -19.02
N LEU A 283 -9.36 -64.37 -18.42
CA LEU A 283 -8.80 -64.09 -17.10
C LEU A 283 -9.79 -64.36 -15.99
N SER A 284 -9.28 -64.88 -14.87
CA SER A 284 -10.04 -64.98 -13.62
C SER A 284 -10.52 -63.60 -13.14
N GLN A 285 -11.64 -63.58 -12.40
CA GLN A 285 -12.26 -62.32 -11.94
C GLN A 285 -11.27 -61.42 -11.18
N PHE A 286 -10.43 -62.00 -10.32
CA PHE A 286 -9.44 -61.26 -9.54
C PHE A 286 -8.35 -60.62 -10.43
N VAL A 287 -7.84 -61.37 -11.40
CA VAL A 287 -6.80 -60.87 -12.33
C VAL A 287 -7.39 -59.81 -13.26
N ARG A 288 -8.63 -60.01 -13.74
CA ARG A 288 -9.34 -59.03 -14.57
C ARG A 288 -9.50 -57.70 -13.84
N THR A 289 -10.01 -57.70 -12.60
CA THR A 289 -10.15 -56.47 -11.81
C THR A 289 -8.81 -55.80 -11.53
N SER A 290 -7.74 -56.57 -11.34
CA SER A 290 -6.39 -55.99 -11.15
C SER A 290 -5.86 -55.31 -12.43
N VAL A 291 -6.13 -55.87 -13.61
CA VAL A 291 -5.77 -55.27 -14.91
C VAL A 291 -6.65 -54.06 -15.21
N GLU A 292 -7.94 -54.12 -14.94
CA GLU A 292 -8.87 -52.98 -15.08
C GLU A 292 -8.51 -51.81 -14.16
N LEU A 293 -8.06 -52.09 -12.93
CA LEU A 293 -7.55 -51.08 -11.99
C LEU A 293 -6.11 -50.64 -12.30
N THR A 294 -5.49 -51.21 -13.33
CA THR A 294 -4.11 -50.99 -13.77
C THR A 294 -3.03 -51.45 -12.77
N ILE A 295 -1.98 -52.07 -13.31
CA ILE A 295 -0.84 -52.57 -12.53
C ILE A 295 0.40 -51.73 -12.86
N PRO A 296 0.87 -50.86 -11.95
CA PRO A 296 2.06 -50.02 -12.20
C PRO A 296 3.34 -50.85 -12.18
N VAL A 297 4.24 -50.59 -13.13
CA VAL A 297 5.54 -51.27 -13.26
C VAL A 297 6.66 -50.30 -13.63
N LEU A 298 7.88 -50.56 -13.14
CA LEU A 298 8.98 -49.60 -13.24
C LEU A 298 9.73 -49.67 -14.58
N SER A 299 9.44 -50.67 -15.43
CA SER A 299 10.09 -50.84 -16.73
C SER A 299 9.30 -51.74 -17.66
N LEU A 300 9.56 -51.61 -18.96
CA LEU A 300 8.99 -52.49 -19.99
C LEU A 300 9.31 -53.98 -19.72
N LYS A 301 10.51 -54.30 -19.23
CA LYS A 301 10.89 -55.68 -18.90
C LYS A 301 10.00 -56.25 -17.78
N GLN A 302 9.72 -55.46 -16.76
CA GLN A 302 8.81 -55.87 -15.68
C GLN A 302 7.37 -56.00 -16.18
N ALA A 303 6.92 -55.09 -17.07
CA ALA A 303 5.60 -55.19 -17.70
C ALA A 303 5.44 -56.53 -18.43
N LEU A 304 6.43 -56.92 -19.23
CA LEU A 304 6.43 -58.19 -19.96
C LEU A 304 6.38 -59.40 -19.01
N LEU A 305 7.12 -59.37 -17.91
CA LEU A 305 7.08 -60.44 -16.90
C LEU A 305 5.71 -60.54 -16.20
N VAL A 306 5.04 -59.41 -15.97
CA VAL A 306 3.68 -59.40 -15.41
C VAL A 306 2.69 -60.00 -16.41
N VAL A 307 2.80 -59.64 -17.70
CA VAL A 307 1.96 -60.22 -18.76
C VAL A 307 2.20 -61.72 -18.90
N GLU A 308 3.45 -62.17 -18.93
CA GLU A 308 3.81 -63.60 -19.00
C GLU A 308 3.23 -64.39 -17.82
N ARG A 309 3.25 -63.80 -16.62
CA ARG A 309 2.62 -64.40 -15.44
C ARG A 309 1.09 -64.49 -15.57
N ILE A 310 0.45 -63.45 -16.11
CA ILE A 310 -1.00 -63.42 -16.35
C ILE A 310 -1.38 -64.49 -17.37
N GLU A 311 -0.60 -64.62 -18.45
CA GLU A 311 -0.79 -65.63 -19.49
C GLU A 311 -0.66 -67.04 -18.92
N TYR A 312 0.39 -67.32 -18.15
CA TYR A 312 0.59 -68.61 -17.50
C TYR A 312 -0.58 -69.00 -16.58
N VAL A 313 -1.06 -68.06 -15.76
CA VAL A 313 -2.21 -68.30 -14.88
C VAL A 313 -3.48 -68.57 -15.68
N SER A 314 -3.69 -67.89 -16.80
CA SER A 314 -4.86 -68.10 -17.67
C SER A 314 -4.86 -69.46 -18.38
N GLN A 315 -3.69 -70.03 -18.70
CA GLN A 315 -3.57 -71.35 -19.32
C GLN A 315 -3.67 -72.51 -18.32
N SER A 316 -3.55 -72.21 -17.02
CA SER A 316 -3.60 -73.20 -15.93
C SER A 316 -4.98 -73.39 -15.30
N GLN A 317 -5.99 -72.64 -15.76
CA GLN A 317 -7.40 -72.76 -15.38
C GLN A 317 -8.22 -73.43 -16.48
#